data_AF-A0A7W4ECT3-F1
#
_entry.id   AF-A0A7W4ECT3-F1
#
_cell.length_a   1.000
_cell.length_b   1.000
_cell.length_c   1.000
_cell.angle_alpha   90.00
_cell.angle_beta   90.00
_cell.angle_gamma   90.00
#
_symmetry.space_group_name_H-M   'P 1'
#
loop_
_entity.id
_entity.type
_entity.pdbx_description
1 polymer ?
#
loop_
_entity_poly.entity_id
_entity_poly.type
_entity_poly.pdbx_seq_one_letter_code
_entity_poly.pdbx_strand_id
1 'polypeptide(L)'
;MKKCKKEKLELLSYAQDVNMYAESFSTLYEEVEKDPRTDLEVKDKNRARANAYLDYMYSDDPLARLRGLCKFFEAGPHLMRRINEIEQVQDFDIFVNETESPVFQREISATLKAIRSYV
;
A
#
# COMPACT_ATOMS: atom_id res chain seq x y z
N MET A 1 -17.86 -10.79 -8.46
CA MET A 1 -16.56 -11.40 -8.82
C MET A 1 -15.77 -10.61 -9.86
N LYS A 2 -16.28 -10.33 -11.07
CA LYS A 2 -15.53 -9.56 -12.11
C LYS A 2 -14.99 -8.21 -11.62
N LYS A 3 -15.77 -7.49 -10.79
CA LYS A 3 -15.35 -6.20 -10.19
C LYS A 3 -14.14 -6.35 -9.26
N CYS A 4 -14.19 -7.27 -8.30
CA CYS A 4 -13.10 -7.52 -7.34
C CYS A 4 -11.80 -7.90 -8.07
N LYS A 5 -11.88 -8.78 -9.09
CA LYS A 5 -10.73 -9.12 -9.92
C LYS A 5 -10.10 -7.89 -10.59
N LYS A 6 -10.91 -6.98 -11.14
CA LYS A 6 -10.43 -5.72 -11.73
C LYS A 6 -9.75 -4.83 -10.68
N GLU A 7 -10.34 -4.73 -9.49
CA GLU A 7 -9.79 -3.94 -8.39
C GLU A 7 -8.43 -4.50 -7.91
N LYS A 8 -8.29 -5.82 -7.79
CA LYS A 8 -7.01 -6.49 -7.48
C LYS A 8 -5.93 -6.19 -8.52
N LEU A 9 -6.28 -6.28 -9.81
CA LEU A 9 -5.35 -5.97 -10.92
C LEU A 9 -4.90 -4.51 -10.91
N GLU A 10 -5.83 -3.59 -10.63
CA GLU A 10 -5.50 -2.17 -10.53
C GLU A 10 -4.55 -1.89 -9.36
N LEU A 11 -4.73 -2.55 -8.22
CA LEU A 11 -3.82 -2.46 -7.08
C LEU A 11 -2.40 -2.91 -7.46
N LEU A 12 -2.27 -4.03 -8.19
CA LEU A 12 -0.97 -4.51 -8.69
C LEU A 12 -0.35 -3.54 -9.71
N SER A 13 -1.16 -2.88 -10.54
CA SER A 13 -0.68 -1.86 -11.47
C SER A 13 -0.05 -0.67 -10.74
N TYR A 14 -0.70 -0.19 -9.67
CA TYR A 14 -0.15 0.90 -8.85
C TYR A 14 1.15 0.51 -8.16
N ALA A 15 1.29 -0.76 -7.75
CA ALA A 15 2.54 -1.29 -7.18
C ALA A 15 3.70 -1.27 -8.20
N GLN A 16 3.40 -1.24 -9.50
CA GLN A 16 4.40 -1.25 -10.57
C GLN A 16 4.74 0.16 -11.09
N ASP A 17 3.87 1.15 -10.87
CA ASP A 17 4.04 2.52 -11.37
C ASP A 17 4.79 3.43 -10.37
N VAL A 18 6.10 3.19 -10.23
CA VAL A 18 6.98 3.80 -9.22
C VAL A 18 7.22 5.31 -9.36
N ASN A 19 6.80 5.95 -10.46
CA ASN A 19 7.11 7.36 -10.70
C ASN A 19 6.11 8.35 -10.06
N MET A 20 5.05 7.84 -9.43
CA MET A 20 3.86 8.64 -9.17
C MET A 20 3.87 9.45 -7.86
N TYR A 21 4.78 9.18 -6.93
CA TYR A 21 4.71 9.74 -5.56
C TYR A 21 6.00 10.38 -5.02
N ALA A 22 7.02 10.60 -5.86
CA ALA A 22 8.37 11.04 -5.47
C ALA A 22 8.41 12.34 -4.62
N GLU A 23 7.63 13.35 -5.00
CA GLU A 23 7.75 14.70 -4.43
C GLU A 23 6.99 14.87 -3.10
N SER A 24 5.82 14.24 -2.99
CA SER A 24 4.87 14.41 -1.87
C SER A 24 5.40 13.89 -0.52
N PHE A 25 6.40 13.01 -0.55
CA PHE A 25 6.88 12.31 0.63
C PHE A 25 7.98 13.07 1.39
N SER A 26 8.90 13.71 0.66
CA SER A 26 9.99 14.50 1.25
C SER A 26 9.47 15.57 2.21
N THR A 27 8.38 16.23 1.82
CA THR A 27 7.72 17.29 2.59
C THR A 27 7.05 16.75 3.86
N LEU A 28 6.40 15.59 3.79
CA LEU A 28 5.65 14.99 4.89
C LEU A 28 6.55 14.44 6.01
N TYR A 29 7.72 13.89 5.65
CA TYR A 29 8.70 13.39 6.61
C TYR A 29 9.39 14.53 7.36
N GLU A 30 9.79 15.58 6.63
CA GLU A 30 10.52 16.71 7.20
C GLU A 30 9.69 17.55 8.17
N GLU A 31 8.38 17.69 7.95
CA GLU A 31 7.52 18.51 8.80
C GLU A 31 7.21 17.85 10.16
N VAL A 32 7.09 16.53 10.20
CA VAL A 32 6.70 15.77 11.41
C VAL A 32 7.87 15.54 12.36
N GLU A 33 9.07 15.22 11.85
CA GLU A 33 10.24 14.97 12.73
C GLU A 33 10.70 16.24 13.45
N LYS A 34 10.51 17.40 12.83
CA LYS A 34 11.00 18.69 13.36
C LYS A 34 10.13 19.28 14.48
N ASP A 35 8.92 18.76 14.74
CA ASP A 35 8.08 19.25 15.84
C ASP A 35 8.32 18.48 17.16
N PRO A 36 8.90 19.12 18.19
CA PRO A 36 9.12 18.50 19.49
C PRO A 36 7.82 18.23 20.28
N ARG A 37 6.68 18.80 19.88
CA ARG A 37 5.37 18.63 20.55
C ARG A 37 4.56 17.47 19.99
N THR A 38 4.98 16.87 18.89
CA THR A 38 4.27 15.73 18.30
C THR A 38 4.39 14.49 19.19
N ASP A 39 3.25 13.87 19.45
CA ASP A 39 3.13 12.64 20.23
C ASP A 39 4.02 11.51 19.67
N LEU A 40 4.57 10.69 20.57
CA LEU A 40 5.46 9.58 20.20
C LEU A 40 4.78 8.57 19.26
N GLU A 41 3.49 8.26 19.49
CA GLU A 41 2.74 7.35 18.62
C GLU A 41 2.58 7.92 17.21
N VAL A 42 2.40 9.25 17.10
CA VAL A 42 2.29 9.92 15.81
C VAL A 42 3.64 9.90 15.07
N LYS A 43 4.75 10.07 15.80
CA LYS A 43 6.10 9.94 15.22
C LYS A 43 6.36 8.53 14.71
N ASP A 44 6.03 7.51 15.49
CA ASP A 44 6.25 6.11 15.09
C ASP A 44 5.37 5.73 13.89
N LYS A 45 4.11 6.17 13.85
CA LYS A 45 3.23 5.95 12.68
C LYS A 45 3.78 6.61 11.42
N ASN A 46 4.21 7.86 11.53
CA ASN A 46 4.76 8.59 10.38
C ASN A 46 6.09 7.98 9.89
N ARG A 47 6.93 7.51 10.81
CA ARG A 47 8.14 6.73 10.46
C ARG A 47 7.79 5.41 9.76
N ALA A 48 6.80 4.67 10.26
CA ALA A 48 6.38 3.41 9.62
C ALA A 48 5.84 3.67 8.20
N ARG A 49 5.05 4.73 8.03
CA ARG A 49 4.55 5.18 6.72
C ARG A 49 5.67 5.61 5.79
N ALA A 50 6.73 6.23 6.34
CA ALA A 50 7.92 6.60 5.61
C ALA A 50 8.68 5.43 5.03
N ASN A 51 8.96 4.45 5.88
CA ASN A 51 9.66 3.25 5.44
C ASN A 51 8.83 2.48 4.40
N ALA A 52 7.52 2.39 4.60
CA ALA A 52 6.62 1.77 3.62
C ALA A 52 6.67 2.45 2.25
N TYR A 53 6.79 3.78 2.23
CA TYR A 53 6.97 4.53 1.00
C TYR A 53 8.33 4.25 0.34
N LEU A 54 9.41 4.19 1.12
CA LEU A 54 10.74 3.83 0.59
C LEU A 54 10.75 2.42 0.01
N ASP A 55 10.13 1.46 0.69
CA ASP A 55 9.93 0.10 0.21
C ASP A 55 9.16 0.08 -1.13
N TYR A 56 8.21 1.01 -1.31
CA TYR A 56 7.47 1.15 -2.55
C TYR A 56 8.29 1.79 -3.69
N MET A 57 8.99 2.89 -3.42
CA MET A 57 9.68 3.66 -4.46
C MET A 57 10.98 2.99 -4.94
N TYR A 58 11.74 2.41 -4.03
CA TYR A 58 13.13 2.01 -4.27
C TYR A 58 13.35 0.50 -4.29
N SER A 59 12.32 -0.31 -4.02
CA SER A 59 12.46 -1.75 -4.12
C SER A 59 12.37 -2.22 -5.57
N ASP A 60 13.35 -3.01 -6.00
CA ASP A 60 13.27 -3.72 -7.28
C ASP A 60 12.25 -4.87 -7.23
N ASP A 61 11.95 -5.42 -6.04
CA ASP A 61 10.97 -6.50 -5.85
C ASP A 61 9.52 -5.98 -5.92
N PRO A 62 8.71 -6.44 -6.90
CA PRO A 62 7.30 -6.07 -7.02
C PRO A 62 6.44 -6.40 -5.78
N LEU A 63 6.79 -7.45 -5.04
CA LEU A 63 6.07 -7.85 -3.84
C LEU A 63 6.34 -6.89 -2.68
N ALA A 64 7.60 -6.52 -2.46
CA ALA A 64 7.95 -5.44 -1.55
C ALA A 64 7.28 -4.12 -1.92
N ARG A 65 7.17 -3.79 -3.23
CA ARG A 65 6.44 -2.59 -3.67
C ARG A 65 4.96 -2.63 -3.34
N LEU A 66 4.29 -3.76 -3.61
CA LEU A 66 2.88 -3.95 -3.25
C LEU A 66 2.66 -3.81 -1.74
N ARG A 67 3.53 -4.41 -0.92
CA ARG A 67 3.49 -4.30 0.54
C ARG A 67 3.70 -2.87 1.01
N GLY A 68 4.67 -2.16 0.44
CA GLY A 68 4.96 -0.77 0.72
C GLY A 68 3.76 0.14 0.40
N LEU A 69 3.19 -0.02 -0.81
CA LEU A 69 2.01 0.72 -1.25
C LEU A 69 0.82 0.52 -0.29
N CYS A 70 0.51 -0.74 0.04
CA CYS A 70 -0.62 -1.04 0.91
C CYS A 70 -0.41 -0.57 2.34
N LYS A 71 0.81 -0.63 2.88
CA LYS A 71 1.15 -0.04 4.18
C LYS A 71 1.04 1.48 4.16
N PHE A 72 1.54 2.12 3.11
CA PHE A 72 1.52 3.58 2.97
C PHE A 72 0.09 4.15 2.94
N PHE A 73 -0.83 3.44 2.29
CA PHE A 73 -2.25 3.78 2.23
C PHE A 73 -3.10 3.13 3.33
N GLU A 74 -2.46 2.59 4.38
CA GLU A 74 -3.13 2.00 5.54
C GLU A 74 -4.23 1.00 5.15
N ALA A 75 -3.89 0.08 4.25
CA ALA A 75 -4.79 -0.98 3.80
C ALA A 75 -5.33 -1.80 4.98
N GLY A 76 -6.58 -2.27 4.84
CA GLY A 76 -7.26 -3.01 5.89
C GLY A 76 -6.56 -4.32 6.25
N PRO A 77 -6.81 -4.85 7.47
CA PRO A 77 -6.08 -5.99 8.01
C PRO A 77 -6.26 -7.28 7.21
N HIS A 78 -7.41 -7.50 6.56
CA HIS A 78 -7.61 -8.70 5.75
C HIS A 78 -6.81 -8.64 4.45
N LEU A 79 -6.81 -7.47 3.79
CA LEU A 79 -5.97 -7.21 2.61
C LEU A 79 -4.49 -7.34 2.95
N MET A 80 -4.05 -6.68 4.03
CA MET A 80 -2.66 -6.73 4.48
C MET A 80 -2.20 -8.14 4.82
N ARG A 81 -3.04 -8.92 5.52
CA ARG A 81 -2.74 -10.33 5.80
C ARG A 81 -2.53 -11.11 4.51
N ARG A 82 -3.44 -10.98 3.55
CA ARG A 82 -3.34 -11.73 2.29
C ARG A 82 -2.10 -11.37 1.50
N ILE A 83 -1.74 -10.10 1.41
CA ILE A 83 -0.52 -9.63 0.74
C ILE A 83 0.74 -10.18 1.44
N ASN A 84 0.71 -10.33 2.76
CA ASN A 84 1.84 -10.90 3.50
C ASN A 84 1.96 -12.42 3.33
N GLU A 85 0.87 -13.13 3.02
CA GLU A 85 0.86 -14.56 2.71
C GLU A 85 1.41 -14.87 1.30
N ILE A 86 1.47 -13.87 0.41
CA ILE A 86 2.13 -13.99 -0.90
C ILE A 86 3.64 -14.01 -0.65
N GLU A 87 4.31 -15.13 -0.95
CA GLU A 87 5.75 -15.26 -0.76
C GLU A 87 6.53 -14.95 -2.04
N GLN A 88 5.92 -15.20 -3.20
CA GLN A 88 6.58 -15.08 -4.50
C GLN A 88 5.70 -14.33 -5.50
N VAL A 89 6.33 -13.60 -6.43
CA VAL A 89 5.61 -12.81 -7.46
C VAL A 89 4.69 -13.68 -8.33
N GLN A 90 5.05 -14.95 -8.55
CA GLN A 90 4.21 -15.90 -9.29
C GLN A 90 2.87 -16.20 -8.61
N ASP A 91 2.73 -15.95 -7.31
CA ASP A 91 1.48 -16.14 -6.58
C ASP A 91 0.49 -14.98 -6.79
N PHE A 92 0.89 -13.91 -7.49
CA PHE A 92 -0.02 -12.82 -7.85
C PHE A 92 -1.21 -13.30 -8.68
N ASP A 93 -1.03 -14.29 -9.53
CA ASP A 93 -2.14 -14.88 -10.29
C ASP A 93 -3.15 -15.57 -9.38
N ILE A 94 -2.67 -16.23 -8.31
CA ILE A 94 -3.54 -16.84 -7.30
C ILE A 94 -4.31 -15.73 -6.58
N PHE A 95 -3.60 -14.68 -6.14
CA PHE A 95 -4.21 -13.51 -5.51
C PHE A 95 -5.29 -12.88 -6.39
N VAL A 96 -5.04 -12.69 -7.69
CA VAL A 96 -6.00 -12.06 -8.61
C VAL A 96 -7.26 -12.92 -8.83
N ASN A 97 -7.10 -14.24 -8.87
CA ASN A 97 -8.18 -15.15 -9.26
C ASN A 97 -8.96 -15.76 -8.09
N GLU A 98 -8.45 -15.66 -6.87
CA GLU A 98 -9.15 -16.18 -5.70
C GLU A 98 -10.48 -15.45 -5.41
N THR A 99 -11.45 -16.21 -4.92
CA THR A 99 -12.76 -15.69 -4.54
C THR A 99 -12.71 -15.20 -3.10
N GLU A 100 -13.25 -14.00 -2.85
CA GLU A 100 -13.04 -13.29 -1.59
C GLU A 100 -14.32 -12.99 -0.85
N SER A 101 -14.16 -12.78 0.46
CA SER A 101 -15.25 -12.30 1.30
C SER A 101 -15.65 -10.85 0.96
N PRO A 102 -16.89 -10.42 1.27
CA PRO A 102 -17.32 -9.04 1.09
C PRO A 102 -16.48 -8.02 1.87
N VAL A 103 -15.93 -8.41 3.03
CA VAL A 103 -15.08 -7.54 3.86
C VAL A 103 -13.78 -7.22 3.11
N PHE A 104 -13.14 -8.26 2.58
CA PHE A 104 -11.92 -8.13 1.81
C PHE A 104 -12.10 -7.23 0.57
N GLN A 105 -13.22 -7.40 -0.15
CA GLN A 105 -13.52 -6.53 -1.29
C GLN A 105 -13.67 -5.06 -0.87
N ARG A 106 -14.33 -4.78 0.26
CA ARG A 106 -14.48 -3.40 0.77
C ARG A 106 -13.13 -2.78 1.10
N GLU A 107 -12.21 -3.54 1.69
CA GLU A 107 -10.86 -3.06 2.00
C GLU A 107 -10.08 -2.71 0.74
N ILE A 108 -10.09 -3.56 -0.29
CA ILE A 108 -9.47 -3.22 -1.58
C ILE A 108 -10.09 -1.95 -2.17
N SER A 109 -11.42 -1.85 -2.20
CA SER A 109 -12.08 -0.65 -2.75
C SER A 109 -11.72 0.61 -1.96
N ALA A 110 -11.57 0.52 -0.63
CA ALA A 110 -11.17 1.65 0.22
C ALA A 110 -9.71 2.06 -0.03
N THR A 111 -8.79 1.10 -0.11
CA THR A 111 -7.38 1.35 -0.44
C THR A 111 -7.24 1.98 -1.82
N LEU A 112 -7.91 1.44 -2.85
CA LEU A 112 -7.91 2.03 -4.19
C LEU A 112 -8.50 3.44 -4.21
N LYS A 113 -9.55 3.70 -3.40
CA LYS A 113 -10.09 5.05 -3.28
C LYS A 113 -9.06 6.02 -2.69
N ALA A 114 -8.34 5.60 -1.65
CA ALA A 114 -7.28 6.42 -1.04
C ALA A 114 -6.15 6.70 -2.03
N ILE A 115 -5.68 5.67 -2.76
CA ILE A 115 -4.69 5.79 -3.83
C ILE A 115 -5.13 6.82 -4.87
N ARG A 116 -6.33 6.65 -5.45
CA ARG A 116 -6.87 7.53 -6.50
C ARG A 116 -7.19 8.96 -6.05
N SER A 117 -7.34 9.20 -4.75
CA SER A 117 -7.50 10.56 -4.21
C SER A 117 -6.16 11.24 -3.98
N TYR A 118 -5.06 10.48 -4.01
CA TYR A 118 -3.71 10.96 -3.81
C TYR A 118 -2.94 11.16 -5.13
N VAL A 119 -3.31 10.41 -6.18
CA VAL A 119 -2.90 10.59 -7.60
C VAL A 119 -3.80 11.61 -8.26
#